data_AF-A0A539DWW6-F1
#
_entry.id   AF-A0A539DWW6-F1
#
_cell.length_a   1.000
_cell.length_b   1.000
_cell.length_c   1.000
_cell.angle_alpha   90.00
_cell.angle_beta   90.00
_cell.angle_gamma   90.00
#
_symmetry.space_group_name_H-M   'P 1'
#
loop_
_entity.id
_entity.type
_entity.pdbx_description
1 polymer ?
#
loop_
_entity_poly.entity_id
_entity_poly.type
_entity_poly.pdbx_seq_one_letter_code
_entity_poly.pdbx_strand_id
1 'polypeptide(L)'
;MKRATRILVAASAVAGAGIGGFAVTTAQNRSTISSTTEALEASEPQTEASGAQIVVYEIEPLVPVAHGPDPQIFVGDVGASKLASEPAFQDERVTVYLGPGPSAGDTCFRLLVGDETHTGCVPIGEIRTGLIYIATQSHGGPVDVIGLVPDDATTVRIAGSVITVRNNVWHHVGYAGDDLGFDVVSSDGSKEATRRK
;
A
#
# COMPACT_ATOMS: atom_id res chain seq x y z
N MET A 1 -3.40 -15.01 -34.56
CA MET A 1 -2.46 -14.12 -33.87
C MET A 1 -3.19 -12.83 -33.51
N LYS A 2 -3.71 -12.71 -32.28
CA LYS A 2 -4.40 -11.49 -31.81
C LYS A 2 -3.41 -10.69 -30.95
N ARG A 3 -3.19 -9.43 -31.32
CA ARG A 3 -2.38 -8.48 -30.54
C ARG A 3 -3.19 -8.08 -29.30
N ALA A 4 -2.65 -8.34 -28.11
CA ALA A 4 -3.23 -7.89 -26.86
C ALA A 4 -2.88 -6.41 -26.64
N THR A 5 -3.90 -5.59 -26.50
CA THR A 5 -3.83 -4.17 -26.14
C THR A 5 -3.45 -4.06 -24.66
N ARG A 6 -2.36 -3.34 -24.36
CA ARG A 6 -1.95 -3.02 -22.98
C ARG A 6 -2.79 -1.84 -22.50
N ILE A 7 -3.51 -2.01 -21.40
CA ILE A 7 -4.18 -0.91 -20.69
C ILE A 7 -3.23 -0.45 -19.59
N LEU A 8 -2.78 0.79 -19.69
CA LEU A 8 -1.96 1.47 -18.70
C LEU A 8 -2.88 1.93 -17.56
N VAL A 9 -2.77 1.35 -16.37
CA VAL A 9 -3.42 1.90 -15.17
C VAL A 9 -2.41 2.84 -14.53
N ALA A 10 -2.64 4.14 -14.70
CA ALA A 10 -1.81 5.16 -14.06
C ALA A 10 -2.13 5.20 -12.56
N ALA A 11 -1.19 4.76 -11.73
CA ALA A 11 -1.20 5.06 -10.30
C ALA A 11 -0.65 6.49 -10.12
N SER A 12 -1.56 7.45 -9.96
CA SER A 12 -1.19 8.82 -9.60
C SER A 12 -0.86 8.86 -8.11
N ALA A 13 0.41 8.83 -7.74
CA ALA A 13 0.84 9.25 -6.41
C ALA A 13 0.63 10.77 -6.31
N VAL A 14 -0.47 11.20 -5.69
CA VAL A 14 -0.65 12.61 -5.33
C VAL A 14 0.16 12.85 -4.07
N ALA A 15 1.40 13.32 -4.24
CA ALA A 15 2.12 13.97 -3.17
C ALA A 15 1.35 15.25 -2.81
N GLY A 16 0.55 15.19 -1.75
CA GLY A 16 -0.21 16.33 -1.26
C GLY A 16 0.72 17.42 -0.72
N ALA A 17 1.11 18.36 -1.57
CA ALA A 17 1.61 19.65 -1.11
C ALA A 17 0.44 20.41 -0.50
N GLY A 18 0.40 20.48 0.84
CA GLY A 18 -0.52 21.33 1.56
C GLY A 18 -0.31 22.79 1.17
N ILE A 19 -1.25 23.37 0.44
CA ILE A 19 -1.39 24.81 0.26
C ILE A 19 -2.77 25.18 0.79
N GLY A 20 -2.75 26.01 1.84
CA GLY A 20 -3.89 26.36 2.66
C GLY A 20 -4.95 27.25 2.02
N GLY A 21 -6.04 27.41 2.76
CA GLY A 21 -7.13 28.31 2.40
C GLY A 21 -8.21 28.37 3.49
N PHE A 22 -7.85 28.67 4.74
CA PHE A 22 -8.81 29.16 5.71
C PHE A 22 -8.50 30.62 6.01
N ALA A 23 -9.38 31.49 5.51
CA ALA A 23 -9.41 32.90 5.82
C ALA A 23 -9.83 33.08 7.29
N VAL A 24 -8.91 33.57 8.12
CA VAL A 24 -9.26 34.21 9.39
C VAL A 24 -8.74 35.63 9.31
N THR A 25 -9.68 36.56 9.21
CA THR A 25 -9.44 37.99 9.36
C THR A 25 -9.27 38.31 10.86
N THR A 26 -8.24 39.08 11.22
CA THR A 26 -8.37 40.17 12.20
C THR A 26 -7.10 41.02 12.28
N ALA A 27 -7.34 42.34 12.25
CA ALA A 27 -6.65 43.44 12.93
C ALA A 27 -5.15 43.72 12.68
N GLN A 28 -4.97 44.80 11.91
CA GLN A 28 -3.98 45.89 12.07
C GLN A 28 -3.02 45.79 13.27
N ASN A 29 -1.71 45.81 13.00
CA ASN A 29 -0.86 46.77 13.69
C ASN A 29 0.26 47.29 12.79
N ARG A 30 0.44 48.61 12.87
CA ARG A 30 1.33 49.45 12.09
C ARG A 30 2.63 49.60 12.86
N SER A 31 3.77 49.30 12.26
CA SER A 31 5.04 49.91 12.66
C SER A 31 6.02 49.93 11.49
N THR A 32 6.32 51.15 11.10
CA THR A 32 7.38 51.58 10.19
C THR A 32 8.72 51.43 10.90
N ILE A 33 9.77 50.94 10.23
CA ILE A 33 11.14 51.47 10.24
C ILE A 33 11.87 50.88 9.03
N SER A 34 12.57 51.76 8.32
CA SER A 34 13.36 51.54 7.11
C SER A 34 14.82 51.20 7.45
N SER A 35 15.64 51.01 6.42
CA SER A 35 17.13 51.04 6.38
C SER A 35 17.81 49.66 6.48
N THR A 36 18.22 49.06 5.35
CA THR A 36 19.45 49.20 4.51
C THR A 36 20.54 48.18 4.85
N THR A 37 20.90 47.42 3.81
CA THR A 37 22.25 47.01 3.38
C THR A 37 23.21 46.45 4.44
N GLU A 38 23.59 45.18 4.32
CA GLU A 38 24.98 44.80 4.05
C GLU A 38 25.08 43.31 3.69
N ALA A 39 25.76 43.05 2.58
CA ALA A 39 26.17 41.75 2.11
C ALA A 39 27.35 41.26 2.93
N LEU A 40 27.29 40.02 3.42
CA LEU A 40 28.47 39.24 3.80
C LEU A 40 28.17 37.78 3.49
N GLU A 41 28.87 37.32 2.46
CA GLU A 41 29.00 35.93 2.05
C GLU A 41 29.59 35.13 3.21
N ALA A 42 28.80 34.22 3.77
CA ALA A 42 29.28 33.14 4.60
C ALA A 42 28.96 31.84 3.86
N SER A 43 30.00 31.22 3.31
CA SER A 43 29.94 29.93 2.64
C SER A 43 29.45 28.87 3.61
N GLU A 44 28.20 28.45 3.43
CA GLU A 44 27.65 27.28 4.11
C GLU A 44 28.31 26.01 3.56
N PRO A 45 28.71 25.06 4.42
CA PRO A 45 29.22 23.78 3.97
C PRO A 45 28.11 23.07 3.20
N GLN A 46 28.40 22.77 1.93
CA GLN A 46 27.60 21.87 1.12
C GLN A 46 27.58 20.51 1.83
N THR A 47 26.57 20.34 2.69
CA THR A 47 26.10 19.02 3.08
C THR A 47 25.67 18.39 1.77
N GLU A 48 26.48 17.47 1.26
CA GLU A 48 26.05 16.51 0.25
C GLU A 48 24.79 15.87 0.82
N ALA A 49 23.64 16.41 0.42
CA ALA A 49 22.37 15.74 0.54
C ALA A 49 22.56 14.48 -0.28
N SER A 50 22.97 13.40 0.40
CA SER A 50 22.89 12.03 -0.06
C SER A 50 21.47 11.90 -0.58
N GLY A 51 21.32 12.11 -1.88
CA GLY A 51 20.03 12.20 -2.54
C GLY A 51 19.32 10.92 -2.17
N ALA A 52 18.24 11.04 -1.41
CA ALA A 52 17.37 9.92 -1.14
C ALA A 52 17.01 9.36 -2.51
N GLN A 53 17.59 8.22 -2.85
CA GLN A 53 17.20 7.49 -4.04
C GLN A 53 15.78 7.02 -3.73
N ILE A 54 14.81 7.79 -4.21
CA ILE A 54 13.43 7.33 -4.30
C ILE A 54 13.47 6.24 -5.35
N VAL A 55 13.74 5.01 -4.92
CA VAL A 55 13.49 3.83 -5.73
C VAL A 55 11.98 3.70 -5.75
N VAL A 56 11.36 4.40 -6.70
CA VAL A 56 9.98 4.13 -7.08
C VAL A 56 10.04 2.74 -7.71
N TYR A 57 9.73 1.72 -6.92
CA TYR A 57 9.33 0.46 -7.50
C TYR A 57 8.04 0.78 -8.24
N GLU A 58 8.15 0.84 -9.58
CA GLU A 58 6.99 0.69 -10.42
C GLU A 58 6.25 -0.52 -9.86
N ILE A 59 4.99 -0.33 -9.44
CA ILE A 59 4.08 -1.44 -9.14
C ILE A 59 3.79 -2.09 -10.49
N GLU A 60 4.81 -2.65 -11.14
CA GLU A 60 4.60 -3.82 -11.95
C GLU A 60 3.97 -4.80 -10.98
N PRO A 61 2.79 -5.35 -11.26
CA PRO A 61 2.36 -6.51 -10.50
C PRO A 61 3.53 -7.49 -10.58
N LEU A 62 4.24 -7.71 -9.46
CA LEU A 62 5.42 -8.59 -9.36
C LEU A 62 5.05 -10.06 -9.61
N VAL A 63 3.81 -10.28 -10.03
CA VAL A 63 3.34 -11.45 -10.73
C VAL A 63 2.86 -10.92 -12.08
N PRO A 64 3.43 -11.33 -13.23
CA PRO A 64 2.63 -11.30 -14.44
C PRO A 64 1.31 -11.98 -14.06
N VAL A 65 0.18 -11.30 -14.30
CA VAL A 65 -1.13 -11.98 -14.27
C VAL A 65 -0.97 -13.09 -15.28
N ALA A 66 -0.63 -14.28 -14.80
CA ALA A 66 -0.57 -15.46 -15.62
C ALA A 66 -2.00 -15.59 -16.09
N HIS A 67 -2.26 -15.24 -17.35
CA HIS A 67 -3.56 -15.42 -17.97
C HIS A 67 -3.78 -16.92 -18.23
N GLY A 68 -3.72 -17.71 -17.16
CA GLY A 68 -4.36 -18.99 -16.99
C GLY A 68 -5.32 -18.86 -15.81
N PRO A 69 -6.33 -19.71 -15.68
CA PRO A 69 -7.13 -19.76 -14.47
C PRO A 69 -6.23 -20.28 -13.35
N ASP A 70 -5.52 -19.38 -12.65
CA ASP A 70 -4.89 -19.76 -11.40
C ASP A 70 -5.97 -20.41 -10.52
N PRO A 71 -5.67 -21.57 -9.93
CA PRO A 71 -6.68 -22.27 -9.16
C PRO A 71 -7.15 -21.34 -8.04
N GLN A 72 -8.46 -21.09 -8.00
CA GLN A 72 -9.10 -20.47 -6.85
C GLN A 72 -9.05 -21.49 -5.72
N ILE A 73 -8.01 -21.40 -4.89
CA ILE A 73 -7.75 -22.31 -3.78
C ILE A 73 -8.82 -22.10 -2.69
N PHE A 74 -9.23 -20.85 -2.53
CA PHE A 74 -10.22 -20.43 -1.56
C PHE A 74 -11.57 -20.15 -2.22
N VAL A 75 -12.63 -20.16 -1.42
CA VAL A 75 -14.01 -19.94 -1.91
C VAL A 75 -14.73 -18.82 -1.19
N GLY A 76 -14.13 -18.28 -0.12
CA GLY A 76 -14.70 -17.17 0.64
C GLY A 76 -14.84 -15.89 -0.18
N ASP A 77 -15.67 -15.00 0.34
CA ASP A 77 -15.77 -13.62 -0.14
C ASP A 77 -14.79 -12.72 0.63
N VAL A 78 -14.91 -11.40 0.45
CA VAL A 78 -14.22 -10.41 1.30
C VAL A 78 -15.26 -9.71 2.14
N GLY A 79 -15.61 -10.29 3.28
CA GLY A 79 -16.64 -9.77 4.17
C GLY A 79 -16.38 -8.34 4.63
N ALA A 80 -15.11 -8.00 4.88
CA ALA A 80 -14.67 -6.68 5.31
C ALA A 80 -14.92 -5.57 4.28
N SER A 81 -15.10 -5.89 3.00
CA SER A 81 -15.46 -4.89 1.98
C SER A 81 -16.80 -4.20 2.24
N LYS A 82 -17.66 -4.81 3.06
CA LYS A 82 -18.96 -4.25 3.49
C LYS A 82 -18.80 -3.17 4.57
N LEU A 83 -17.62 -3.06 5.17
CA LEU A 83 -17.30 -2.14 6.26
C LEU A 83 -16.67 -0.83 5.74
N ALA A 84 -17.09 -0.34 4.56
CA ALA A 84 -16.38 0.73 3.81
C ALA A 84 -16.07 2.04 4.57
N SER A 85 -16.72 2.29 5.72
CA SER A 85 -16.48 3.46 6.57
C SER A 85 -15.52 3.22 7.73
N GLU A 86 -15.13 1.97 7.98
CA GLU A 86 -14.23 1.56 9.05
C GLU A 86 -12.94 0.96 8.48
N PRO A 87 -11.80 1.12 9.16
CA PRO A 87 -10.58 0.42 8.75
C PRO A 87 -10.80 -1.09 8.91
N ALA A 88 -10.61 -1.83 7.82
CA ALA A 88 -10.55 -3.29 7.86
C ALA A 88 -9.38 -3.73 8.74
N PHE A 89 -8.24 -3.04 8.62
CA PHE A 89 -7.04 -3.31 9.41
C PHE A 89 -6.38 -2.00 9.83
N GLN A 90 -5.86 -1.96 11.04
CA GLN A 90 -5.03 -0.87 11.54
C GLN A 90 -4.02 -1.39 12.55
N ASP A 91 -2.77 -0.97 12.37
CA ASP A 91 -1.71 -1.02 13.37
C ASP A 91 -0.96 0.32 13.42
N GLU A 92 0.25 0.33 13.99
CA GLU A 92 1.06 1.55 14.13
C GLU A 92 1.67 2.05 12.81
N ARG A 93 1.68 1.24 11.75
CA ARG A 93 2.35 1.54 10.45
C ARG A 93 1.37 1.66 9.30
N VAL A 94 0.32 0.84 9.31
CA VAL A 94 -0.59 0.65 8.18
C VAL A 94 -2.03 0.83 8.62
N THR A 95 -2.80 1.56 7.82
CA THR A 95 -4.27 1.56 7.88
C THR A 95 -4.83 1.12 6.54
N VAL A 96 -5.73 0.12 6.57
CA VAL A 96 -6.35 -0.46 5.37
C VAL A 96 -7.85 -0.28 5.44
N TYR A 97 -8.40 0.32 4.39
CA TYR A 97 -9.84 0.36 4.15
C TYR A 97 -10.17 -0.55 2.97
N LEU A 98 -11.24 -1.33 3.12
CA LEU A 98 -11.79 -2.17 2.06
C LEU A 98 -13.21 -1.69 1.74
N GLY A 99 -13.58 -1.69 0.47
CA GLY A 99 -14.88 -1.27 -0.01
C GLY A 99 -15.34 -2.08 -1.22
N PRO A 100 -16.63 -2.03 -1.58
CA PRO A 100 -17.11 -2.65 -2.80
C PRO A 100 -16.52 -1.92 -4.02
N GLY A 101 -16.20 -2.68 -5.06
CA GLY A 101 -15.75 -2.13 -6.33
C GLY A 101 -16.87 -1.80 -7.32
N PRO A 102 -16.50 -1.26 -8.50
CA PRO A 102 -17.48 -0.86 -9.51
C PRO A 102 -18.21 -2.06 -10.14
N SER A 103 -17.61 -3.25 -10.13
CA SER A 103 -18.21 -4.49 -10.62
C SER A 103 -18.61 -5.40 -9.46
N ALA A 104 -19.61 -6.25 -9.71
CA ALA A 104 -20.02 -7.26 -8.74
C ALA A 104 -18.87 -8.24 -8.45
N GLY A 105 -18.48 -8.33 -7.18
CA GLY A 105 -17.36 -9.16 -6.74
C GLY A 105 -16.00 -8.46 -6.76
N ASP A 106 -15.91 -7.20 -7.21
CA ASP A 106 -14.66 -6.44 -7.05
C ASP A 106 -14.56 -5.94 -5.60
N THR A 107 -13.35 -5.98 -5.04
CA THR A 107 -13.02 -5.32 -3.78
C THR A 107 -12.02 -4.21 -4.06
N CYS A 108 -12.37 -2.98 -3.71
CA CYS A 108 -11.45 -1.86 -3.75
C CYS A 108 -10.78 -1.67 -2.38
N PHE A 109 -9.53 -1.22 -2.40
CA PHE A 109 -8.75 -0.93 -1.21
C PHE A 109 -8.22 0.50 -1.23
N ARG A 110 -8.02 1.04 -0.03
CA ARG A 110 -7.23 2.24 0.22
C ARG A 110 -6.29 1.95 1.39
N LEU A 111 -5.00 2.00 1.12
CA LEU A 111 -3.92 1.72 2.06
C LEU A 111 -3.21 3.02 2.40
N LEU A 112 -2.99 3.25 3.69
CA LEU A 112 -2.19 4.36 4.21
C LEU A 112 -0.95 3.75 4.85
N VAL A 113 0.23 4.10 4.34
CA VAL A 113 1.53 3.64 4.87
C VAL A 113 2.43 4.84 5.04
N GLY A 114 2.65 5.26 6.29
CA GLY A 114 3.27 6.57 6.56
C GLY A 114 2.47 7.71 5.91
N ASP A 115 3.15 8.52 5.08
CA ASP A 115 2.55 9.64 4.34
C ASP A 115 2.04 9.25 2.95
N GLU A 116 2.13 7.96 2.58
CA GLU A 116 1.73 7.47 1.27
C GLU A 116 0.31 6.88 1.29
N THR A 117 -0.43 7.11 0.20
CA THR A 117 -1.74 6.51 -0.02
C THR A 117 -1.73 5.68 -1.30
N HIS A 118 -2.11 4.42 -1.18
CA HIS A 118 -2.23 3.49 -2.31
C HIS A 118 -3.68 3.06 -2.48
N THR A 119 -4.20 3.05 -3.70
CA THR A 119 -5.59 2.68 -4.00
C THR A 119 -5.65 1.76 -5.20
N GLY A 120 -6.58 0.79 -5.18
CA GLY A 120 -6.81 -0.09 -6.31
C GLY A 120 -8.05 -0.95 -6.10
N CYS A 121 -8.39 -1.76 -7.10
CA CYS A 121 -9.49 -2.72 -7.02
C CYS A 121 -9.04 -4.06 -7.57
N VAL A 122 -9.46 -5.13 -6.92
CA VAL A 122 -9.07 -6.51 -7.25
C VAL A 122 -10.35 -7.35 -7.38
N PRO A 123 -10.52 -8.10 -8.48
CA PRO A 123 -11.67 -8.98 -8.64
C PRO A 123 -11.61 -10.15 -7.65
N ILE A 124 -12.75 -10.61 -7.14
CA ILE A 124 -12.80 -11.71 -6.15
C ILE A 124 -12.09 -12.98 -6.60
N GLY A 125 -12.10 -13.27 -7.91
CA GLY A 125 -11.41 -14.44 -8.45
C GLY A 125 -9.90 -14.42 -8.20
N GLU A 126 -9.28 -13.24 -8.24
CA GLU A 126 -7.87 -13.04 -7.94
C GLU A 126 -7.61 -13.11 -6.43
N ILE A 127 -8.49 -12.54 -5.59
CA ILE A 127 -8.37 -12.62 -4.13
C ILE A 127 -8.47 -14.08 -3.65
N ARG A 128 -9.31 -14.90 -4.30
CA ARG A 128 -9.47 -16.34 -4.00
C ARG A 128 -8.25 -17.20 -4.33
N THR A 129 -7.22 -16.66 -4.97
CA THR A 129 -5.90 -17.32 -5.03
C THR A 129 -5.22 -17.30 -3.66
N GLY A 130 -5.54 -16.33 -2.80
CA GLY A 130 -4.87 -16.06 -1.53
C GLY A 130 -3.50 -15.40 -1.69
N LEU A 131 -3.10 -15.01 -2.91
CA LEU A 131 -1.76 -14.54 -3.22
C LEU A 131 -1.69 -13.04 -3.57
N ILE A 132 -2.75 -12.28 -3.26
CA ILE A 132 -2.80 -10.85 -3.50
C ILE A 132 -2.11 -10.12 -2.36
N TYR A 133 -1.06 -9.37 -2.69
CA TYR A 133 -0.32 -8.56 -1.74
C TYR A 133 0.28 -7.32 -2.40
N ILE A 134 0.62 -6.35 -1.57
CA ILE A 134 1.34 -5.12 -1.91
C ILE A 134 2.56 -5.06 -0.99
N ALA A 135 3.73 -4.86 -1.58
CA ALA A 135 4.96 -4.61 -0.86
C ALA A 135 5.42 -3.19 -1.15
N THR A 136 5.67 -2.40 -0.11
CA THR A 136 6.19 -1.04 -0.22
C THR A 136 7.34 -0.82 0.73
N GLN A 137 8.27 0.06 0.36
CA GLN A 137 9.41 0.44 1.17
C GLN A 137 9.57 1.96 1.12
N SER A 138 9.42 2.63 2.26
CA SER A 138 9.64 4.07 2.34
C SER A 138 11.09 4.38 2.71
N HIS A 139 11.78 5.19 1.89
CA HIS A 139 13.10 5.79 2.18
C HIS A 139 14.19 4.82 2.66
N GLY A 140 14.25 3.60 2.12
CA GLY A 140 15.23 2.60 2.56
C GLY A 140 14.97 2.01 3.96
N GLY A 141 13.79 2.28 4.52
CA GLY A 141 13.29 1.67 5.76
C GLY A 141 12.89 0.20 5.58
N PRO A 142 12.11 -0.36 6.52
CA PRO A 142 11.59 -1.71 6.37
C PRO A 142 10.61 -1.82 5.20
N VAL A 143 10.40 -3.04 4.72
CA VAL A 143 9.44 -3.40 3.67
C VAL A 143 8.13 -3.79 4.34
N ASP A 144 7.08 -3.00 4.12
CA ASP A 144 5.72 -3.31 4.56
C ASP A 144 5.05 -4.20 3.50
N VAL A 145 4.68 -5.43 3.89
CA VAL A 145 3.98 -6.41 3.05
C VAL A 145 2.55 -6.57 3.56
N ILE A 146 1.60 -6.08 2.79
CA ILE A 146 0.18 -6.09 3.11
C ILE A 146 -0.53 -7.03 2.15
N GLY A 147 -1.22 -8.05 2.66
CA GLY A 147 -1.97 -8.97 1.81
C GLY A 147 -3.48 -8.93 2.04
N LEU A 148 -4.22 -9.24 0.97
CA LEU A 148 -5.67 -9.37 0.96
C LEU A 148 -6.05 -10.83 0.70
N VAL A 149 -6.91 -11.37 1.53
CA VAL A 149 -7.30 -12.79 1.51
C VAL A 149 -8.81 -12.96 1.73
N PRO A 150 -9.41 -14.05 1.24
CA PRO A 150 -10.85 -14.29 1.42
C PRO A 150 -11.17 -14.71 2.87
N ASP A 151 -12.46 -14.72 3.21
CA ASP A 151 -12.97 -14.99 4.57
C ASP A 151 -12.55 -16.36 5.12
N ASP A 152 -12.31 -17.34 4.25
CA ASP A 152 -11.89 -18.70 4.65
C ASP A 152 -10.39 -18.82 4.92
N ALA A 153 -9.58 -17.80 4.64
CA ALA A 153 -8.17 -17.72 5.01
C ALA A 153 -7.98 -17.07 6.38
N THR A 154 -7.20 -17.71 7.26
CA THR A 154 -7.07 -17.25 8.66
C THR A 154 -5.65 -17.03 9.14
N THR A 155 -4.68 -17.70 8.53
CA THR A 155 -3.28 -17.58 8.92
C THR A 155 -2.38 -17.42 7.72
N VAL A 156 -1.33 -16.63 7.92
CA VAL A 156 -0.24 -16.47 6.96
C VAL A 156 1.07 -16.84 7.64
N ARG A 157 1.89 -17.63 6.96
CA ARG A 157 3.23 -18.00 7.40
C ARG A 157 4.24 -17.29 6.52
N ILE A 158 5.06 -16.41 7.09
CA ILE A 158 6.07 -15.63 6.36
C ILE A 158 7.32 -15.47 7.24
N ALA A 159 8.50 -15.71 6.67
CA ALA A 159 9.77 -15.64 7.40
C ALA A 159 9.77 -16.38 8.76
N GLY A 160 9.12 -17.54 8.83
CA GLY A 160 8.99 -18.35 10.06
C GLY A 160 8.00 -17.79 11.10
N SER A 161 7.37 -16.65 10.84
CA SER A 161 6.33 -16.05 11.68
C SER A 161 4.94 -16.52 11.26
N VAL A 162 4.03 -16.66 12.23
CA VAL A 162 2.61 -16.93 11.98
C VAL A 162 1.83 -15.64 12.25
N ILE A 163 1.14 -15.14 11.22
CA ILE A 163 0.35 -13.92 11.24
C ILE A 163 -1.13 -14.30 11.17
N THR A 164 -1.92 -13.76 12.09
CA THR A 164 -3.38 -13.89 12.07
C THR A 164 -3.99 -12.89 11.11
N VAL A 165 -4.79 -13.38 10.18
CA VAL A 165 -5.59 -12.54 9.28
C VAL A 165 -6.68 -11.83 10.10
N ARG A 166 -6.82 -10.52 9.91
CA ARG A 166 -7.85 -9.70 10.54
C ARG A 166 -8.67 -9.01 9.46
N ASN A 167 -9.97 -9.29 9.41
CA ASN A 167 -10.90 -8.70 8.45
C ASN A 167 -10.35 -8.73 7.01
N ASN A 168 -9.99 -9.93 6.54
CA ASN A 168 -9.45 -10.17 5.19
C ASN A 168 -8.08 -9.57 4.88
N VAL A 169 -7.40 -8.99 5.88
CA VAL A 169 -6.10 -8.33 5.71
C VAL A 169 -5.07 -8.92 6.66
N TRP A 170 -3.82 -9.00 6.21
CA TRP A 170 -2.66 -9.28 7.05
C TRP A 170 -1.53 -8.31 6.70
N HIS A 171 -0.64 -8.10 7.66
CA HIS A 171 0.50 -7.20 7.51
C HIS A 171 1.76 -7.84 8.10
N HIS A 172 2.87 -7.80 7.36
CA HIS A 172 4.20 -8.21 7.79
C HIS A 172 5.20 -7.09 7.50
N VAL A 173 6.17 -6.93 8.40
CA VAL A 173 7.28 -5.99 8.26
C VAL A 173 8.56 -6.79 8.11
N GLY A 174 9.23 -6.64 6.96
CA GLY A 174 10.53 -7.25 6.67
C GLY A 174 11.59 -6.21 6.31
N TYR A 175 12.73 -6.68 5.83
CA TYR A 175 13.85 -5.85 5.36
C TYR A 175 14.28 -6.23 3.95
N ALA A 176 14.96 -5.31 3.28
CA ALA A 176 15.54 -5.58 1.98
C ALA A 176 16.53 -6.75 2.06
N GLY A 177 16.31 -7.76 1.22
CA GLY A 177 17.09 -9.01 1.19
C GLY A 177 16.40 -10.19 1.84
N ASP A 178 15.42 -9.97 2.72
CA ASP A 178 14.69 -11.04 3.40
C ASP A 178 13.95 -11.96 2.40
N ASP A 179 13.70 -13.20 2.81
CA ASP A 179 12.80 -14.08 2.09
C ASP A 179 11.35 -13.74 2.47
N LEU A 180 10.67 -13.02 1.58
CA LEU A 180 9.28 -12.60 1.73
C LEU A 180 8.30 -13.61 1.11
N GLY A 181 8.74 -14.83 0.80
CA GLY A 181 7.84 -15.93 0.47
C GLY A 181 6.88 -16.24 1.62
N PHE A 182 5.64 -16.59 1.30
CA PHE A 182 4.60 -16.82 2.30
C PHE A 182 3.62 -17.92 1.91
N ASP A 183 3.02 -18.54 2.92
CA ASP A 183 1.91 -19.48 2.78
C ASP A 183 0.65 -18.91 3.41
N VAL A 184 -0.47 -18.95 2.71
CA VAL A 184 -1.80 -18.58 3.23
C VAL A 184 -2.60 -19.84 3.47
N VAL A 185 -3.22 -19.96 4.65
CA VAL A 185 -3.85 -21.20 5.12
C VAL A 185 -5.28 -20.93 5.58
N SER A 186 -6.19 -21.86 5.27
CA SER A 186 -7.56 -21.83 5.77
C SER A 186 -7.67 -22.14 7.26
N SER A 187 -8.80 -21.78 7.87
CA SER A 187 -9.11 -22.04 9.28
C SER A 187 -9.00 -23.51 9.70
N ASP A 188 -9.35 -24.42 8.79
CA ASP A 188 -9.34 -25.86 8.99
C ASP A 188 -8.04 -26.53 8.50
N GLY A 189 -7.11 -25.76 7.94
CA GLY A 189 -5.86 -26.27 7.35
C GLY A 189 -6.04 -27.09 6.07
N SER A 190 -7.24 -27.17 5.51
CA SER A 190 -7.52 -27.99 4.31
C SER A 190 -7.03 -27.34 3.01
N LYS A 191 -6.83 -26.02 3.02
CA LYS A 191 -6.38 -25.22 1.87
C LYS A 191 -5.10 -24.47 2.23
N GLU A 192 -4.17 -24.49 1.30
CA GLU A 192 -2.90 -23.76 1.40
C GLU A 192 -2.53 -23.19 0.04
N ALA A 193 -2.21 -21.91 0.01
CA ALA A 193 -1.67 -21.21 -1.15
C ALA A 193 -0.26 -20.73 -0.83
N THR A 194 0.67 -20.96 -1.73
CA THR A 194 2.08 -20.66 -1.49
C THR A 194 2.61 -19.66 -2.52
N ARG A 195 3.23 -18.59 -2.04
CA ARG A 195 4.09 -17.72 -2.83
C ARG A 195 5.55 -18.01 -2.54
N ARG A 196 6.32 -18.32 -3.58
CA ARG A 196 7.78 -18.41 -3.52
C ARG A 196 8.41 -17.10 -4.03
N LYS A 197 9.60 -16.77 -3.52
CA LYS A 197 10.44 -15.66 -3.94
C LYS A 197 11.02 -15.87 -5.33
#